data_AF-A0A6I8PZ59-F1
#
_entry.id   AF-A0A6I8PZ59-F1
#
_cell.length_a   1.000
_cell.length_b   1.000
_cell.length_c   1.000
_cell.angle_alpha   90.00
_cell.angle_beta   90.00
_cell.angle_gamma   90.00
#
_symmetry.space_group_name_H-M   'P 1'
#
loop_
_entity.id
_entity.type
_entity.pdbx_description
1 polymer ?
#
loop_
_entity_poly.entity_id
_entity_poly.type
_entity_poly.pdbx_seq_one_letter_code
_entity_poly.pdbx_strand_id
1 'polypeptide(L)'
;MTSAHITQDCSMENPKSKTSLRQIRKPVVEKMRRDRINSSIKQLRMLLEKEFQRHQPNSKLEKADILEMTVNYLKEHQLQMNAVAFARKSPFQDYNQGYSRCLEETLQFLSHTEMQKPANLKLVQHFNRTVPADNNLPQGAPSLKQPSSNTAAIIWRPW
;
A
#
# COMPACT_ATOMS: atom_id res chain seq x y z
N MET A 1 -10.83 49.79 68.66
CA MET A 1 -10.39 49.78 67.24
C MET A 1 -8.96 49.28 67.21
N THR A 2 -8.72 48.12 66.58
CA THR A 2 -7.46 47.55 66.01
C THR A 2 -7.58 46.02 66.05
N SER A 3 -8.31 45.44 65.09
CA SER A 3 -7.82 44.79 63.86
C SER A 3 -7.07 43.48 64.10
N ALA A 4 -7.79 42.36 63.91
CA ALA A 4 -7.27 41.01 63.87
C ALA A 4 -6.60 40.75 62.52
N HIS A 5 -5.33 40.34 62.55
CA HIS A 5 -4.55 40.00 61.36
C HIS A 5 -4.92 38.57 60.92
N ILE A 6 -5.69 38.46 59.83
CA ILE A 6 -5.91 37.20 59.11
C ILE A 6 -4.64 36.93 58.29
N THR A 7 -3.91 35.89 58.67
CA THR A 7 -2.81 35.37 57.85
C THR A 7 -3.38 34.31 56.91
N GLN A 8 -3.35 34.68 55.65
CA GLN A 8 -3.64 33.91 54.45
C GLN A 8 -2.58 32.81 54.28
N ASP A 9 -2.96 31.54 54.44
CA ASP A 9 -2.11 30.42 54.05
C ASP A 9 -2.27 30.18 52.54
N CYS A 10 -1.37 30.79 51.79
CA CYS A 10 -1.23 30.62 50.36
C CYS A 10 -0.46 29.30 50.13
N SER A 11 -1.11 28.34 49.47
CA SER A 11 -0.56 27.05 49.08
C SER A 11 0.86 27.18 48.52
N MET A 12 1.84 26.70 49.29
CA MET A 12 3.22 26.61 48.83
C MET A 12 3.39 25.34 47.99
N GLU A 13 2.94 25.38 46.73
CA GLU A 13 3.26 24.39 45.70
C GLU A 13 4.78 24.38 45.46
N ASN A 14 5.46 23.43 46.09
CA ASN A 14 6.91 23.24 46.02
C ASN A 14 7.42 23.09 44.57
N PRO A 15 8.23 24.03 44.03
CA PRO A 15 8.72 23.97 42.65
C PRO A 15 9.74 22.85 42.39
N LYS A 16 10.24 22.14 43.42
CA LYS A 16 11.23 21.06 43.27
C LYS A 16 10.61 19.72 42.81
N SER A 17 9.31 19.51 43.02
CA SER A 17 8.63 18.25 42.65
C SER A 17 8.35 18.16 41.14
N LYS A 18 8.04 19.29 40.49
CA LYS A 18 7.69 19.36 39.06
C LYS A 18 8.90 19.04 38.15
N THR A 19 10.12 19.41 38.57
CA THR A 19 11.36 19.17 37.82
C THR A 19 11.83 17.72 37.94
N SER A 20 11.73 17.12 39.14
CA SER A 20 12.05 15.71 39.39
C SER A 20 11.11 14.75 38.62
N LEU A 21 9.80 15.04 38.60
CA LEU A 21 8.84 14.28 37.79
C LEU A 21 9.11 14.38 36.29
N ARG A 22 9.53 15.55 35.78
CA ARG A 22 9.99 15.66 34.37
C ARG A 22 11.27 14.86 34.10
N GLN A 23 12.20 14.83 35.04
CA GLN A 23 13.44 14.05 34.95
C GLN A 23 13.21 12.54 35.02
N ILE A 24 12.16 12.06 35.70
CA ILE A 24 11.79 10.64 35.81
C ILE A 24 10.83 10.20 34.68
N ARG A 25 9.95 11.07 34.20
CA ARG A 25 9.02 10.74 33.10
C ARG A 25 9.73 10.61 31.75
N LYS A 26 10.73 11.44 31.47
CA LYS A 26 11.56 11.36 30.25
C LYS A 26 12.23 9.99 30.04
N PRO A 27 12.91 9.37 31.03
CA PRO A 27 13.51 8.05 30.85
C PRO A 27 12.49 6.92 30.70
N VAL A 28 11.29 7.03 31.27
CA VAL A 28 10.23 6.02 31.09
C VAL A 28 9.67 6.05 29.67
N VAL A 29 9.33 7.23 29.15
CA VAL A 29 8.82 7.39 27.77
C VAL A 29 9.86 6.93 26.75
N GLU A 30 11.11 7.30 26.97
CA GLU A 30 12.22 6.88 26.12
C GLU A 30 12.45 5.36 26.18
N LYS A 31 12.31 4.74 27.37
CA LYS A 31 12.33 3.27 27.49
C LYS A 31 11.21 2.64 26.67
N MET A 32 9.97 3.13 26.78
CA MET A 32 8.84 2.64 25.98
C MET A 32 9.07 2.80 24.47
N ARG A 33 9.69 3.91 24.03
CA ARG A 33 10.06 4.12 22.63
C ARG A 33 11.06 3.05 22.17
N ARG A 34 12.12 2.82 22.96
CA ARG A 34 13.14 1.80 22.66
C ARG A 34 12.55 0.39 22.64
N ASP A 35 11.66 0.07 23.57
CA ASP A 35 10.99 -1.23 23.63
C ASP A 35 10.09 -1.43 22.40
N ARG A 36 9.35 -0.40 21.98
CA ARG A 36 8.57 -0.43 20.74
C ARG A 36 9.45 -0.69 19.52
N ILE A 37 10.55 0.06 19.37
CA ILE A 37 11.50 -0.13 18.26
C ILE A 37 12.06 -1.54 18.24
N ASN A 38 12.51 -2.04 19.39
CA ASN A 38 13.07 -3.39 19.51
C ASN A 38 12.01 -4.48 19.22
N SER A 39 10.76 -4.27 19.63
CA SER A 39 9.64 -5.16 19.31
C SER A 39 9.40 -5.21 17.81
N SER A 40 9.34 -4.06 17.14
CA SER A 40 9.17 -4.00 15.68
C SER A 40 10.31 -4.69 14.93
N ILE A 41 11.57 -4.50 15.35
CA ILE A 41 12.72 -5.19 14.73
C ILE A 41 12.61 -6.70 14.90
N LYS A 42 12.18 -7.20 16.07
CA LYS A 42 11.93 -8.63 16.28
C LYS A 42 10.81 -9.16 15.39
N GLN A 43 9.72 -8.40 15.22
CA GLN A 43 8.63 -8.76 14.33
C GLN A 43 9.08 -8.84 12.88
N LEU A 44 9.87 -7.86 12.40
CA LEU A 44 10.46 -7.89 11.06
C LEU A 44 11.31 -9.16 10.86
N ARG A 45 12.14 -9.51 11.85
CA ARG A 45 12.92 -10.75 11.82
C ARG A 45 12.04 -11.98 11.58
N MET A 46 10.96 -12.12 12.36
CA MET A 46 10.06 -13.28 12.26
C MET A 46 9.28 -13.31 10.94
N LEU A 47 8.77 -12.17 10.48
CA LEU A 47 7.97 -12.09 9.26
C LEU A 47 8.77 -12.42 8.00
N LEU A 48 10.04 -12.02 7.98
CA LEU A 48 10.94 -12.17 6.83
C LEU A 48 11.97 -13.28 7.03
N GLU A 49 11.79 -14.17 8.02
CA GLU A 49 12.73 -15.23 8.39
C GLU A 49 13.18 -16.07 7.18
N LYS A 50 12.22 -16.46 6.31
CA LYS A 50 12.52 -17.22 5.08
C LYS A 50 13.38 -16.42 4.10
N GLU A 51 13.13 -15.13 3.95
CA GLU A 51 13.92 -14.27 3.07
C GLU A 51 15.32 -14.08 3.63
N PHE A 52 15.48 -13.93 4.94
CA PHE A 52 16.81 -13.85 5.55
C PHE A 52 17.59 -15.14 5.37
N GLN A 53 16.96 -16.30 5.58
CA GLN A 53 17.58 -17.62 5.36
C GLN A 53 18.01 -17.83 3.91
N ARG A 54 17.23 -17.33 2.94
CA ARG A 54 17.57 -17.42 1.51
C ARG A 54 18.86 -16.67 1.15
N HIS A 55 19.09 -15.51 1.77
CA HIS A 55 20.24 -14.66 1.46
C HIS A 55 21.48 -14.96 2.33
N GLN A 56 21.28 -15.29 3.61
CA GLN A 56 22.37 -15.58 4.56
C GLN A 56 22.01 -16.77 5.45
N PRO A 57 22.08 -18.01 4.94
CA PRO A 57 21.82 -19.20 5.75
C PRO A 57 22.88 -19.29 6.86
N ASN A 58 22.41 -19.40 8.11
CA ASN A 58 23.23 -19.58 9.33
C ASN A 58 24.01 -18.36 9.84
N SER A 59 23.75 -17.15 9.33
CA SER A 59 24.35 -15.93 9.88
C SER A 59 23.53 -15.36 11.04
N LYS A 60 24.21 -14.82 12.06
CA LYS A 60 23.56 -14.08 13.14
C LYS A 60 23.20 -12.69 12.63
N LEU A 61 21.95 -12.49 12.26
CA LEU A 61 21.45 -11.19 11.77
C LEU A 61 21.63 -10.09 12.83
N GLU A 62 22.43 -9.08 12.49
CA GLU A 62 22.53 -7.86 13.28
C GLU A 62 21.32 -6.95 13.04
N LYS A 63 21.12 -5.94 13.91
CA LYS A 63 19.99 -5.02 13.74
C LYS A 63 20.08 -4.22 12.44
N ALA A 64 21.30 -3.89 11.99
CA ALA A 64 21.51 -3.21 10.72
C ALA A 64 21.08 -4.08 9.55
N ASP A 65 21.53 -5.35 9.52
CA ASP A 65 21.18 -6.32 8.47
C ASP A 65 19.68 -6.52 8.37
N ILE A 66 18.99 -6.69 9.51
CA ILE A 66 17.53 -6.86 9.53
C ILE A 66 16.85 -5.67 8.86
N LEU A 67 17.27 -4.44 9.16
CA LEU A 67 16.68 -3.23 8.60
C LEU A 67 17.01 -3.08 7.11
N GLU A 68 18.25 -3.29 6.71
CA GLU A 68 18.69 -3.19 5.31
C GLU A 68 17.95 -4.20 4.42
N MET A 69 17.96 -5.46 4.82
CA MET A 69 17.31 -6.54 4.07
C MET A 69 15.79 -6.33 4.02
N THR A 70 15.17 -5.84 5.10
CA THR A 70 13.73 -5.48 5.08
C THR A 70 13.44 -4.39 4.06
N VAL A 71 14.27 -3.33 3.99
CA VAL A 71 14.09 -2.24 3.03
C VAL A 71 14.25 -2.74 1.60
N ASN A 72 15.25 -3.57 1.34
CA ASN A 72 15.46 -4.15 0.02
C ASN A 72 14.29 -5.05 -0.40
N TYR A 73 13.81 -5.90 0.51
CA TYR A 73 12.62 -6.72 0.29
C TYR A 73 11.38 -5.87 -0.06
N LEU A 74 11.12 -4.80 0.69
CA LEU A 74 9.97 -3.93 0.42
C LEU A 74 10.09 -3.19 -0.91
N LYS A 75 11.29 -2.74 -1.29
CA LYS A 75 11.54 -2.11 -2.59
C LYS A 75 11.27 -3.08 -3.74
N GLU A 76 11.79 -4.30 -3.64
CA GLU A 76 11.57 -5.34 -4.64
C GLU A 76 10.09 -5.67 -4.76
N HIS A 77 9.41 -5.88 -3.63
CA HIS A 77 7.99 -6.18 -3.60
C HIS A 77 7.13 -5.03 -4.15
N GLN A 78 7.49 -3.77 -3.88
CA GLN A 78 6.79 -2.61 -4.43
C GLN A 78 6.93 -2.53 -5.96
N LEU A 79 8.12 -2.83 -6.50
CA LEU A 79 8.33 -2.90 -7.95
C LEU A 79 7.49 -4.01 -8.58
N GLN A 80 7.44 -5.19 -7.96
CA GLN A 80 6.59 -6.30 -8.41
C GLN A 80 5.10 -5.95 -8.37
N MET A 81 4.62 -5.37 -7.25
CA MET A 81 3.23 -4.94 -7.11
C MET A 81 2.85 -3.87 -8.13
N ASN A 82 3.74 -2.92 -8.40
CA ASN A 82 3.54 -1.91 -9.43
C ASN A 82 3.50 -2.56 -10.82
N ALA A 83 4.43 -3.46 -11.15
CA ALA A 83 4.43 -4.18 -12.43
C ALA A 83 3.13 -4.98 -12.63
N VAL A 84 2.64 -5.66 -11.59
CA VAL A 84 1.36 -6.37 -11.61
C VAL A 84 0.18 -5.40 -11.73
N ALA A 85 0.23 -4.24 -11.06
CA ALA A 85 -0.82 -3.23 -11.16
C ALA A 85 -0.86 -2.55 -12.55
N PHE A 86 0.28 -2.39 -13.21
CA PHE A 86 0.36 -1.93 -14.60
C PHE A 86 -0.12 -3.01 -15.57
N ALA A 87 0.20 -4.29 -15.32
CA ALA A 87 -0.32 -5.40 -16.12
C ALA A 87 -1.86 -5.55 -15.99
N ARG A 88 -2.42 -5.37 -14.79
CA ARG A 88 -3.88 -5.42 -14.55
C ARG A 88 -4.64 -4.16 -15.01
N LYS A 89 -3.96 -3.14 -15.55
CA LYS A 89 -4.56 -1.89 -16.01
C LYS A 89 -4.24 -1.62 -17.47
N SER A 90 -4.20 -2.65 -18.31
CA SER A 90 -4.36 -2.44 -19.74
C SER A 90 -5.82 -2.65 -20.08
N PRO A 91 -6.66 -1.59 -20.21
CA PRO A 91 -8.03 -1.71 -20.70
C PRO A 91 -8.13 -2.50 -22.01
N PHE A 92 -7.03 -2.50 -22.78
CA PHE A 92 -6.89 -3.27 -24.00
C PHE A 92 -6.80 -4.79 -23.76
N GLN A 93 -6.13 -5.25 -22.69
CA GLN A 93 -6.12 -6.68 -22.34
C GLN A 93 -7.50 -7.15 -21.87
N ASP A 94 -8.17 -6.36 -21.03
CA ASP A 94 -9.53 -6.68 -20.56
C ASP A 94 -10.53 -6.70 -21.73
N TYR A 95 -10.43 -5.72 -22.66
CA TYR A 95 -11.24 -5.70 -23.88
C TYR A 95 -10.96 -6.91 -24.77
N ASN A 96 -9.70 -7.23 -25.07
CA ASN A 96 -9.36 -8.38 -25.93
C ASN A 96 -9.80 -9.70 -25.30
N GLN A 97 -9.68 -9.85 -23.98
CA GLN A 97 -10.15 -11.04 -23.27
C GLN A 97 -11.68 -11.15 -23.33
N GLY A 98 -12.40 -10.06 -23.09
CA GLY A 98 -13.87 -10.02 -23.21
C GLY A 98 -14.36 -10.28 -24.63
N TYR A 99 -13.69 -9.67 -25.62
CA TYR A 99 -13.96 -9.86 -27.04
C TYR A 99 -13.71 -11.31 -27.47
N SER A 100 -12.60 -11.92 -27.06
CA SER A 100 -12.28 -13.31 -27.40
C SER A 100 -13.30 -14.29 -26.84
N ARG A 101 -13.75 -14.08 -25.59
CA ARG A 101 -14.80 -14.92 -24.99
C ARG A 101 -16.14 -14.77 -25.71
N CYS A 102 -16.54 -13.54 -26.02
CA CYS A 102 -17.75 -13.27 -26.80
C CYS A 102 -17.71 -13.93 -28.18
N LEU A 103 -16.55 -13.88 -28.85
CA LEU A 103 -16.34 -14.52 -30.14
C LEU A 103 -16.46 -16.05 -30.04
N GLU A 104 -15.82 -16.66 -29.05
CA GLU A 104 -15.89 -18.11 -28.81
C GLU A 104 -17.33 -18.59 -28.59
N GLU A 105 -18.09 -17.90 -27.73
CA GLU A 105 -19.51 -18.19 -27.49
C GLU A 105 -20.34 -18.02 -28.76
N THR A 106 -20.07 -16.98 -29.54
CA THR A 106 -20.75 -16.75 -30.83
C THR A 106 -20.46 -17.88 -31.80
N LEU A 107 -19.20 -18.30 -31.95
CA LEU A 107 -18.81 -19.42 -32.82
C LEU A 107 -19.48 -20.73 -32.38
N GLN A 108 -19.55 -20.97 -31.07
CA GLN A 108 -20.23 -22.13 -30.51
C GLN A 108 -21.74 -22.09 -30.78
N PHE A 109 -22.39 -20.94 -30.64
CA PHE A 109 -23.81 -20.80 -30.95
C PHE A 109 -24.10 -21.03 -32.44
N LEU A 110 -23.27 -20.45 -33.31
CA LEU A 110 -23.43 -20.57 -34.76
C LEU A 110 -23.16 -21.98 -35.28
N SER A 111 -22.30 -22.76 -34.62
CA SER A 111 -22.05 -24.15 -35.00
C SER A 111 -23.24 -25.08 -34.73
N HIS A 112 -24.10 -24.73 -33.76
CA HIS A 112 -25.32 -25.47 -33.43
C HIS A 112 -26.56 -25.00 -34.21
N THR A 113 -26.46 -23.87 -34.92
CA THR A 113 -27.63 -23.24 -35.58
C THR A 113 -27.59 -23.45 -37.09
N GLU A 114 -28.33 -24.43 -37.60
CA GLU A 114 -28.32 -24.79 -39.04
C GLU A 114 -28.99 -23.75 -39.97
N MET A 115 -29.79 -22.82 -39.43
CA MET A 115 -30.73 -22.01 -40.21
C MET A 115 -30.12 -20.85 -41.03
N GLN A 116 -28.86 -20.45 -40.82
CA GLN A 116 -28.31 -19.22 -41.43
C GLN A 116 -26.82 -19.29 -41.87
N LYS A 117 -26.38 -20.41 -42.45
CA LYS A 117 -24.97 -20.67 -42.84
C LYS A 117 -24.24 -19.52 -43.57
N PRO A 118 -24.80 -18.83 -44.59
CA PRO A 118 -24.08 -17.76 -45.30
C PRO A 118 -23.99 -16.45 -44.51
N ALA A 119 -24.98 -16.13 -43.68
CA ALA A 119 -24.93 -14.95 -42.80
C ALA A 119 -23.94 -15.16 -41.65
N ASN A 120 -23.91 -16.39 -41.11
CA ASN A 120 -22.98 -16.81 -40.06
C ASN A 120 -21.52 -16.68 -40.54
N LEU A 121 -21.21 -17.11 -41.77
CA LEU A 121 -19.87 -16.98 -42.34
C LEU A 121 -19.40 -15.52 -42.42
N LYS A 122 -20.29 -14.62 -42.89
CA LYS A 122 -20.00 -13.18 -42.97
C LYS A 122 -19.74 -12.57 -41.58
N LEU A 123 -20.51 -13.01 -40.60
CA LEU A 123 -20.36 -12.57 -39.21
C LEU A 123 -19.02 -13.01 -38.61
N VAL A 124 -18.64 -14.28 -38.78
CA VAL A 124 -17.33 -14.81 -38.34
C VAL A 124 -16.17 -14.08 -39.03
N GLN A 125 -16.29 -13.82 -40.33
CA GLN A 125 -15.29 -13.07 -41.08
C GLN A 125 -15.14 -11.62 -40.56
N HIS A 126 -16.25 -10.99 -40.17
CA HIS A 126 -16.23 -9.67 -39.54
C HIS A 126 -15.48 -9.71 -38.21
N PHE A 127 -15.78 -10.66 -37.32
CA PHE A 127 -15.11 -10.80 -36.03
C PHE A 127 -13.60 -11.07 -36.14
N ASN A 128 -13.17 -11.87 -37.11
CA ASN A 128 -11.73 -12.09 -37.34
C ASN A 128 -11.01 -10.86 -37.88
N ARG A 129 -11.74 -9.93 -38.52
CA ARG A 129 -11.19 -8.68 -39.08
C ARG A 129 -11.15 -7.54 -38.07
N THR A 130 -11.99 -7.58 -37.04
CA THR A 130 -12.08 -6.57 -35.99
C THR A 130 -11.19 -6.84 -34.77
N VAL A 131 -10.41 -7.93 -34.74
CA VAL A 131 -9.35 -8.08 -33.74
C VAL A 131 -8.39 -6.90 -33.90
N PRO A 132 -8.26 -6.00 -32.91
CA PRO A 132 -7.42 -4.84 -33.05
C PRO A 132 -5.97 -5.31 -33.07
N ALA A 133 -5.38 -5.37 -34.27
CA ALA A 133 -3.95 -5.44 -34.46
C ALA A 133 -3.33 -4.12 -33.97
N ASP A 134 -3.14 -4.00 -32.66
CA ASP A 134 -2.30 -3.07 -31.91
C ASP A 134 -2.36 -1.56 -32.22
N ASN A 135 -3.20 -1.05 -33.13
CA ASN A 135 -2.98 0.29 -33.68
C ASN A 135 -4.17 1.23 -33.86
N ASN A 136 -5.41 0.89 -33.49
CA ASN A 136 -6.49 1.89 -33.57
C ASN A 136 -7.54 1.73 -32.46
N LEU A 137 -7.48 2.63 -31.48
CA LEU A 137 -8.45 2.78 -30.40
C LEU A 137 -9.63 3.64 -30.89
N PRO A 138 -10.89 3.23 -30.73
CA PRO A 138 -12.01 4.17 -30.78
C PRO A 138 -11.95 5.07 -29.54
N GLN A 139 -11.66 6.35 -29.78
CA GLN A 139 -11.52 7.39 -28.79
C GLN A 139 -12.91 7.74 -28.22
N GLY A 140 -13.31 7.07 -27.14
CA GLY A 140 -14.62 7.25 -26.53
C GLY A 140 -14.63 6.88 -25.05
N ALA A 141 -13.84 7.56 -24.22
CA ALA A 141 -13.96 7.49 -22.77
C ALA A 141 -14.22 8.90 -22.20
N PRO A 142 -15.24 9.10 -21.35
CA PRO A 142 -15.47 10.37 -20.68
C PRO A 142 -14.41 10.59 -19.60
N SER A 143 -13.77 11.76 -19.66
CA SER A 143 -12.74 12.21 -18.72
C SER A 143 -13.30 12.38 -17.32
N LEU A 144 -12.90 11.51 -16.39
CA LEU A 144 -13.23 11.63 -14.98
C LEU A 144 -12.20 12.56 -14.31
N LYS A 145 -12.65 13.76 -13.93
CA LYS A 145 -11.85 14.76 -13.21
C LYS A 145 -11.29 14.17 -11.91
N GLN A 146 -9.97 14.17 -11.76
CA GLN A 146 -9.32 13.86 -10.49
C GLN A 146 -9.50 15.03 -9.50
N PRO A 147 -9.91 14.80 -8.25
CA PRO A 147 -9.77 15.79 -7.19
C PRO A 147 -8.32 15.80 -6.67
N SER A 148 -7.76 17.00 -6.59
CA SER A 148 -6.46 17.29 -6.01
C SER A 148 -6.45 17.02 -4.50
N SER A 149 -5.89 15.89 -4.07
CA SER A 149 -5.53 15.69 -2.67
C SER A 149 -4.17 16.33 -2.41
N ASN A 150 -4.20 17.59 -1.98
CA ASN A 150 -3.08 18.26 -1.31
C ASN A 150 -2.71 17.45 -0.05
N THR A 151 -1.74 16.55 -0.17
CA THR A 151 -1.11 15.94 1.00
C THR A 151 -0.09 16.95 1.50
N ALA A 152 -0.56 17.89 2.33
CA ALA A 152 0.32 18.68 3.18
C ALA A 152 1.24 17.70 3.90
N ALA A 153 2.54 17.80 3.61
CA ALA A 153 3.56 16.98 4.21
C ALA A 153 3.37 17.01 5.73
N ILE A 154 3.03 15.85 6.29
CA ILE A 154 2.98 15.66 7.74
C ILE A 154 4.42 15.84 8.20
N ILE A 155 4.73 17.05 8.67
CA ILE A 155 6.01 17.43 9.25
C ILE A 155 6.23 16.49 10.44
N TRP A 156 7.11 15.50 10.24
CA TRP A 156 7.60 14.65 11.31
C TRP A 156 8.26 15.55 12.36
N ARG A 157 7.74 15.52 13.60
CA ARG A 157 8.39 16.14 14.76
C ARG A 157 9.02 15.04 15.61
N PRO A 158 10.35 15.04 15.80
CA PRO A 158 10.97 14.19 16.80
C PRO A 158 10.55 14.64 18.20
N TRP A 159 10.31 13.68 19.08
CA TRP A 159 10.14 13.90 20.52
C TRP A 159 11.47 14.26 21.18
#